data_AF-A0A533VH67-F1
#
_entry.id   AF-A0A533VH67-F1
#
_cell.length_a   1.000
_cell.length_b   1.000
_cell.length_c   1.000
_cell.angle_alpha   90.00
_cell.angle_beta   90.00
_cell.angle_gamma   90.00
#
_symmetry.space_group_name_H-M   'P 1'
#
loop_
_entity.id
_entity.type
_entity.pdbx_description
1 polymer ?
#
loop_
_entity_poly.entity_id
_entity_poly.type
_entity_poly.pdbx_seq_one_letter_code
_entity_poly.pdbx_strand_id
1 'polypeptide(L)'
;MQLSDKNIISDMRTVYGKALVELGSKDPNIVCVGADTTDSLKTKLFGDKFPARLYNVGIAEANLVSIAAGLAIAGKVVFASTYAAFLPGRCLDQIRNTICYPFLDVKLVVSHAGLTVGPDGASHQQIEDISTMRTIPNMRVIVP
;
A
#
# COMPACT_ATOMS: atom_id res chain seq x y z
N MET A 1 -10.84 -37.17 -15.55
CA MET A 1 -9.57 -36.43 -15.36
C MET A 1 -9.53 -35.33 -16.41
N GLN A 2 -10.09 -34.16 -16.10
CA GLN A 2 -9.98 -32.96 -16.94
C GLN A 2 -9.16 -31.95 -16.15
N LEU A 3 -7.88 -31.83 -16.50
CA LEU A 3 -7.07 -30.67 -16.18
C LEU A 3 -7.45 -29.60 -17.21
N SER A 4 -8.08 -28.51 -16.77
CA SER A 4 -8.05 -27.25 -17.50
C SER A 4 -7.67 -26.17 -16.50
N ASP A 5 -6.37 -25.94 -16.38
CA ASP A 5 -5.78 -24.79 -15.73
C ASP A 5 -6.44 -23.50 -16.25
N LYS A 6 -7.32 -22.91 -15.45
CA LYS A 6 -7.67 -21.50 -15.63
C LYS A 6 -6.46 -20.70 -15.19
N ASN A 7 -5.57 -20.38 -16.13
CA ASN A 7 -4.66 -19.25 -15.99
C ASN A 7 -5.50 -17.98 -15.84
N ILE A 8 -5.93 -17.69 -14.61
CA ILE A 8 -6.56 -16.43 -14.27
C ILE A 8 -5.45 -15.39 -14.30
N ILE A 9 -5.26 -14.74 -15.44
CA ILE A 9 -4.48 -13.50 -15.50
C ILE A 9 -5.26 -12.47 -14.68
N SER A 10 -4.90 -12.32 -13.40
CA SER A 10 -5.43 -11.26 -12.54
C SER A 10 -4.40 -10.16 -12.38
N ASP A 11 -4.85 -8.90 -12.35
CA ASP A 11 -3.96 -7.77 -12.15
C ASP A 11 -3.33 -7.79 -10.74
N MET A 12 -2.15 -7.17 -10.61
CA MET A 12 -1.36 -7.17 -9.37
C MET A 12 -2.14 -6.61 -8.17
N ARG A 13 -3.04 -5.64 -8.37
CA ARG A 13 -3.84 -5.05 -7.28
C ARG A 13 -4.86 -6.05 -6.75
N THR A 14 -5.51 -6.81 -7.64
CA THR A 14 -6.41 -7.90 -7.25
C THR A 14 -5.66 -8.98 -6.47
N VAL A 15 -4.45 -9.36 -6.89
CA VAL A 15 -3.62 -10.33 -6.16
C VAL A 15 -3.23 -9.77 -4.79
N TYR A 16 -2.82 -8.49 -4.72
CA TYR A 16 -2.49 -7.81 -3.47
C TYR A 16 -3.65 -7.82 -2.47
N GLY A 17 -4.86 -7.41 -2.89
CA GLY A 17 -6.03 -7.42 -2.02
C GLY A 17 -6.38 -8.81 -1.47
N LYS A 18 -6.28 -9.85 -2.31
CA LYS A 18 -6.50 -11.25 -1.89
C LYS A 18 -5.41 -11.73 -0.93
N ALA A 19 -4.14 -11.44 -1.21
CA ALA A 19 -3.03 -11.80 -0.36
C ALA A 19 -3.13 -11.11 1.02
N LEU A 20 -3.54 -9.84 1.05
CA LEU A 20 -3.75 -9.10 2.29
C LEU A 20 -4.88 -9.72 3.13
N VAL A 21 -5.98 -10.16 2.49
CA VAL A 21 -7.07 -10.90 3.15
C VAL A 21 -6.57 -12.23 3.72
N GLU A 22 -5.76 -12.97 2.97
CA GLU A 22 -5.16 -14.22 3.44
C GLU A 22 -4.28 -13.99 4.66
N LEU A 23 -3.37 -13.01 4.60
CA LEU A 23 -2.49 -12.63 5.70
C LEU A 23 -3.30 -12.20 6.94
N GLY A 24 -4.30 -11.34 6.78
CA GLY A 24 -5.18 -10.92 7.87
C GLY A 24 -5.98 -12.05 8.50
N SER A 25 -6.22 -13.14 7.76
CA SER A 25 -6.89 -14.33 8.31
C SER A 25 -5.96 -15.15 9.21
N LYS A 26 -4.65 -15.03 9.01
CA LYS A 26 -3.61 -15.75 9.79
C LYS A 26 -3.09 -14.93 10.98
N ASP A 27 -3.12 -13.60 10.88
CA ASP A 27 -2.61 -12.71 11.92
C ASP A 27 -3.64 -11.62 12.28
N PRO A 28 -4.16 -11.60 13.53
CA PRO A 28 -5.08 -10.57 14.01
C PRO A 28 -4.42 -9.17 14.15
N ASN A 29 -3.09 -9.08 14.20
CA ASN A 29 -2.35 -7.81 14.32
C ASN A 29 -2.15 -7.08 13.00
N ILE A 30 -2.42 -7.74 11.86
CA ILE A 30 -2.37 -7.09 10.56
C ILE A 30 -3.53 -6.10 10.43
N VAL A 31 -3.18 -4.87 10.05
CA VAL A 31 -4.12 -3.79 9.75
C VAL A 31 -3.78 -3.15 8.42
N CYS A 32 -4.80 -2.60 7.76
CA CYS A 32 -4.65 -1.85 6.53
C CYS A 32 -5.00 -0.38 6.78
N VAL A 33 -4.15 0.54 6.36
CA VAL A 33 -4.46 1.97 6.31
C VAL A 33 -4.52 2.38 4.84
N GLY A 34 -5.65 2.91 4.40
CA GLY A 34 -5.89 3.28 3.02
C GLY A 34 -6.35 4.72 2.88
N ALA A 35 -6.18 5.28 1.68
CA ALA A 35 -6.80 6.54 1.29
C ALA A 35 -8.18 6.28 0.64
N ASP A 36 -8.77 7.31 0.05
CA ASP A 36 -9.98 7.18 -0.78
C ASP A 36 -9.84 6.19 -1.96
N THR A 37 -8.61 5.76 -2.26
CA THR A 37 -8.26 4.81 -3.32
C THR A 37 -8.41 3.32 -2.94
N THR A 38 -9.00 3.00 -1.77
CA THR A 38 -9.11 1.61 -1.26
C THR A 38 -9.79 0.64 -2.22
N ASP A 39 -10.80 1.07 -2.98
CA ASP A 39 -11.45 0.22 -3.98
C ASP A 39 -10.56 0.00 -5.22
N SER A 40 -9.80 1.01 -5.63
CA SER A 40 -8.88 0.92 -6.76
C SER A 40 -7.69 -0.01 -6.47
N LEU A 41 -7.15 0.03 -5.24
CA LEU A 41 -6.09 -0.88 -4.79
C LEU A 41 -6.60 -2.26 -4.38
N LYS A 42 -7.92 -2.46 -4.34
CA LYS A 42 -8.57 -3.68 -3.87
C LYS A 42 -8.33 -3.99 -2.39
N THR A 43 -7.87 -3.02 -1.59
CA THR A 43 -7.79 -3.13 -0.13
C THR A 43 -9.16 -3.07 0.53
N LYS A 44 -10.19 -2.58 -0.17
CA LYS A 44 -11.59 -2.73 0.25
C LYS A 44 -11.95 -4.19 0.57
N LEU A 45 -11.40 -5.16 -0.15
CA LEU A 45 -11.58 -6.60 0.13
C LEU A 45 -11.17 -6.98 1.56
N PHE A 46 -10.10 -6.36 2.08
CA PHE A 46 -9.66 -6.56 3.46
C PHE A 46 -10.64 -5.94 4.45
N GLY A 47 -11.12 -4.73 4.18
CA GLY A 47 -12.12 -4.05 5.03
C GLY A 47 -13.47 -4.75 5.06
N ASP A 48 -13.91 -5.30 3.94
CA ASP A 48 -15.17 -6.06 3.86
C ASP A 48 -15.12 -7.31 4.76
N LYS A 49 -13.95 -7.96 4.86
CA LYS A 49 -13.76 -9.13 5.75
C LYS A 49 -13.41 -8.75 7.19
N PHE A 50 -12.66 -7.67 7.38
CA PHE A 50 -12.13 -7.23 8.67
C PHE A 50 -12.40 -5.72 8.89
N PRO A 51 -13.67 -5.32 9.08
CA PRO A 51 -14.06 -3.91 9.06
C PRO A 51 -13.39 -3.07 10.15
N ALA A 52 -13.09 -3.67 11.31
CA ALA A 52 -12.39 -3.00 12.40
C ALA A 52 -10.86 -2.84 12.17
N ARG A 53 -10.32 -3.33 11.04
CA ARG A 53 -8.88 -3.34 10.73
C ARG A 53 -8.52 -2.64 9.43
N LEU A 54 -9.49 -2.06 8.72
CA LEU A 54 -9.23 -1.13 7.62
C LEU A 54 -9.53 0.30 8.08
N TYR A 55 -8.50 1.14 8.08
CA TYR A 55 -8.62 2.57 8.37
C TYR A 55 -8.56 3.34 7.06
N ASN A 56 -9.71 3.76 6.53
CA ASN A 56 -9.76 4.68 5.39
C ASN A 56 -9.69 6.12 5.90
N VAL A 57 -8.65 6.86 5.52
CA VAL A 57 -8.41 8.24 5.98
C VAL A 57 -8.87 9.31 4.98
N GLY A 58 -9.55 8.92 3.90
CA GLY A 58 -9.92 9.82 2.81
C GLY A 58 -8.71 10.32 2.02
N ILE A 59 -8.78 11.55 1.53
CA ILE A 59 -7.71 12.20 0.73
C ILE A 59 -6.72 12.91 1.68
N ALA A 60 -6.03 12.14 2.51
CA ALA A 60 -5.14 12.65 3.55
C ALA A 60 -3.89 11.78 3.71
N GLU A 61 -3.06 11.68 2.67
CA GLU A 61 -1.96 10.72 2.62
C GLU A 61 -0.83 11.00 3.61
N ALA A 62 -0.57 12.27 3.96
CA ALA A 62 0.36 12.59 5.05
C ALA A 62 -0.15 12.06 6.41
N ASN A 63 -1.46 12.12 6.64
CA ASN A 63 -2.10 11.52 7.82
C ASN A 63 -2.08 10.00 7.73
N LEU A 64 -2.28 9.42 6.54
CA LEU A 64 -2.14 7.98 6.30
C LEU A 64 -0.78 7.48 6.80
N VAL A 65 0.30 8.17 6.43
CA VAL A 65 1.67 7.83 6.87
C VAL A 65 1.83 7.95 8.38
N SER A 66 1.36 9.05 8.97
CA SER A 66 1.47 9.28 10.43
C SER A 66 0.66 8.28 11.24
N ILE A 67 -0.55 7.94 10.79
CA ILE A 67 -1.41 6.93 11.41
C ILE A 67 -0.76 5.54 11.28
N ALA A 68 -0.20 5.21 10.12
CA ALA A 68 0.49 3.95 9.91
C ALA A 68 1.70 3.79 10.86
N ALA A 69 2.49 4.85 11.03
CA ALA A 69 3.59 4.87 11.99
C ALA A 69 3.11 4.69 13.43
N GLY A 70 2.06 5.40 13.86
CA GLY A 70 1.48 5.26 15.19
C GLY A 70 0.95 3.84 15.47
N LEU A 71 0.28 3.23 14.49
CA LEU A 71 -0.19 1.84 14.59
C LEU A 71 0.98 0.85 14.68
N ALA A 72 2.06 1.07 13.94
CA ALA A 72 3.26 0.24 14.03
C ALA A 72 3.93 0.34 15.42
N ILE A 73 4.02 1.55 15.98
CA ILE A 73 4.51 1.76 17.35
C ILE A 73 3.62 1.04 18.38
N ALA A 74 2.30 1.00 18.13
CA ALA A 74 1.34 0.27 18.96
C ALA A 74 1.36 -1.26 18.76
N GLY A 75 2.36 -1.80 18.05
CA GLY A 75 2.56 -3.24 17.86
C GLY A 75 1.70 -3.86 16.75
N LYS A 76 1.12 -3.06 15.85
CA LYS A 76 0.40 -3.58 14.67
C LYS A 76 1.36 -3.81 13.50
N VAL A 77 0.99 -4.76 12.65
CA VAL A 77 1.67 -5.03 11.38
C VAL A 77 0.92 -4.26 10.29
N VAL A 78 1.48 -3.16 9.82
CA VAL A 78 0.72 -2.17 9.04
C VAL A 78 1.00 -2.27 7.55
N PHE A 79 -0.07 -2.38 6.75
CA PHE A 79 -0.06 -2.19 5.30
C PHE A 79 -0.72 -0.86 4.93
N ALA A 80 0.08 0.11 4.53
CA ALA A 80 -0.34 1.45 4.18
C ALA A 80 -0.38 1.61 2.65
N SER A 81 -1.57 1.86 2.08
CA SER A 81 -1.80 1.65 0.65
C SER A 81 -2.51 2.81 -0.04
N THR A 82 -1.93 3.29 -1.16
CA THR A 82 -2.57 4.22 -2.11
C THR A 82 -1.73 4.29 -3.41
N TYR A 83 -1.82 5.32 -4.25
CA TYR A 83 -1.04 5.41 -5.49
C TYR A 83 0.41 5.86 -5.26
N ALA A 84 1.29 5.52 -6.21
CA ALA A 84 2.70 5.89 -6.21
C ALA A 84 2.89 7.41 -6.29
N ALA A 85 2.06 8.10 -7.08
CA ALA A 85 2.04 9.57 -7.14
C ALA A 85 1.69 10.22 -5.78
N PHE A 86 1.12 9.45 -4.85
CA PHE A 86 0.58 9.97 -3.60
C PHE A 86 1.49 9.68 -2.41
N LEU A 87 1.91 8.43 -2.20
CA LEU A 87 2.85 8.13 -1.11
C LEU A 87 4.27 8.61 -1.46
N PRO A 88 5.02 7.95 -2.38
CA PRO A 88 6.31 8.46 -2.83
C PRO A 88 6.26 9.90 -3.36
N GLY A 89 5.23 10.26 -4.13
CA GLY A 89 5.16 11.57 -4.80
C GLY A 89 4.80 12.75 -3.88
N ARG A 90 3.87 12.59 -2.93
CA ARG A 90 3.42 13.69 -2.04
C ARG A 90 3.91 13.58 -0.60
N CYS A 91 4.20 12.38 -0.10
CA CYS A 91 4.45 12.15 1.33
C CYS A 91 5.92 11.82 1.67
N LEU A 92 6.86 12.21 0.81
CA LEU A 92 8.26 11.84 0.96
C LEU A 92 8.87 12.23 2.32
N ASP A 93 8.65 13.47 2.78
CA ASP A 93 9.14 13.94 4.06
C ASP A 93 8.53 13.15 5.23
N GLN A 94 7.21 12.97 5.21
CA GLN A 94 6.48 12.18 6.19
C GLN A 94 7.00 10.74 6.26
N ILE A 95 7.21 10.09 5.12
CA ILE A 95 7.73 8.72 5.07
C ILE A 95 9.15 8.67 5.65
N ARG A 96 10.00 9.61 5.25
CA ARG A 96 11.39 9.70 5.72
C ARG A 96 11.47 9.86 7.23
N ASN A 97 10.79 10.87 7.77
CA ASN A 97 10.96 11.28 9.16
C ASN A 97 10.11 10.44 10.12
N THR A 98 8.93 10.02 9.69
CA THR A 98 7.96 9.36 10.58
C THR A 98 8.02 7.83 10.51
N ILE A 99 8.51 7.24 9.40
CA ILE A 99 8.66 5.77 9.27
C ILE A 99 10.12 5.36 9.23
N CYS A 100 10.90 5.92 8.30
CA CYS A 100 12.22 5.38 7.97
C CYS A 100 13.28 5.72 9.03
N TYR A 101 13.29 6.97 9.49
CA TYR A 101 14.20 7.43 10.54
C TYR A 101 14.05 6.64 11.85
N PRO A 102 12.84 6.46 12.41
CA PRO A 102 12.62 5.59 13.58
C PRO A 102 12.66 4.08 13.27
N PHE A 103 12.90 3.69 12.01
CA PHE A 103 12.95 2.30 11.53
C PHE A 103 11.72 1.46 11.91
N LEU A 104 10.53 2.00 11.63
CA LEU A 104 9.26 1.36 11.96
C LEU A 104 8.86 0.28 10.93
N ASP A 105 8.17 -0.75 11.42
CA ASP A 105 7.68 -1.86 10.59
C ASP A 105 6.39 -1.51 9.85
N VAL A 106 6.50 -0.66 8.83
CA VAL A 106 5.38 -0.24 7.96
C VAL A 106 5.63 -0.69 6.52
N LYS A 107 4.64 -1.37 5.92
CA LYS A 107 4.69 -1.79 4.53
C LYS A 107 3.91 -0.76 3.69
N LEU A 108 4.64 0.06 2.95
CA LEU A 108 4.04 0.98 1.97
C LEU A 108 3.77 0.21 0.67
N VAL A 109 2.51 0.00 0.33
CA VAL A 109 2.12 -0.72 -0.89
C VAL A 109 1.44 0.24 -1.84
N VAL A 110 2.11 0.52 -2.96
CA VAL A 110 1.60 1.45 -3.96
C VAL A 110 1.18 0.75 -5.24
N SER A 111 0.23 1.35 -5.94
CA SER A 111 -0.13 0.99 -7.31
C SER A 111 -0.04 2.22 -8.22
N HIS A 112 -0.39 2.07 -9.50
CA HIS A 112 -0.36 3.20 -10.46
C HIS A 112 1.05 3.81 -10.57
N ALA A 113 2.09 3.00 -10.40
CA ALA A 113 3.46 3.38 -10.70
C ALA A 113 3.72 3.28 -12.21
N GLY A 114 4.70 4.04 -12.70
CA GLY A 114 5.11 4.04 -14.10
C GLY A 114 4.05 4.56 -15.07
N LEU A 115 4.16 4.16 -16.33
CA LEU A 115 3.37 4.71 -17.44
C LEU A 115 2.03 4.00 -17.65
N THR A 116 1.86 2.78 -17.14
CA THR A 116 0.71 1.92 -17.43
C THR A 116 -0.59 2.39 -16.79
N VAL A 117 -0.56 3.49 -16.04
CA VAL A 117 -1.76 4.22 -15.62
C VAL A 117 -2.57 4.71 -16.81
N GLY A 118 -1.91 5.01 -17.94
CA GLY A 118 -2.55 5.42 -19.17
C GLY A 118 -3.19 6.82 -19.09
N PRO A 119 -4.53 6.94 -19.25
CA PRO A 119 -5.21 8.21 -19.49
C PRO A 119 -5.17 9.22 -18.33
N ASP A 120 -4.90 8.79 -17.08
CA ASP A 120 -4.80 9.72 -15.94
C ASP A 120 -3.61 10.70 -16.09
N GLY A 121 -2.67 10.38 -16.99
CA GLY A 121 -1.64 11.29 -17.46
C GLY A 121 -0.50 11.54 -16.48
N ALA A 122 0.34 12.52 -16.81
CA ALA A 122 1.61 12.77 -16.13
C ALA A 122 1.48 13.04 -14.62
N SER A 123 0.32 13.52 -14.15
CA SER A 123 0.08 13.76 -12.72
C SER A 123 -0.06 12.47 -11.89
N HIS A 124 -0.37 11.34 -12.54
CA HIS A 124 -0.54 10.03 -11.90
C HIS A 124 0.56 9.03 -12.29
N GLN A 125 1.37 9.35 -13.30
CA GLN A 125 2.48 8.52 -13.75
C GLN A 125 3.73 8.78 -12.92
N GLN A 126 3.82 8.15 -11.75
CA GLN A 126 5.01 8.26 -10.91
C GLN A 126 6.13 7.39 -11.47
N ILE A 127 7.15 8.02 -12.05
CA ILE A 127 8.28 7.35 -12.72
C ILE A 127 9.57 7.41 -11.90
N GLU A 128 9.56 8.20 -10.82
CA GLU A 128 10.69 8.47 -9.94
C GLU A 128 10.53 7.84 -8.54
N ASP A 129 9.48 7.05 -8.31
CA ASP A 129 9.21 6.40 -7.02
C ASP A 129 10.35 5.48 -6.58
N ILE A 130 10.86 4.63 -7.48
CA ILE A 130 11.97 3.72 -7.17
C ILE A 130 13.22 4.51 -6.78
N SER A 131 13.61 5.51 -7.58
CA SER A 131 14.79 6.33 -7.28
C SER A 131 14.63 7.08 -5.96
N THR A 132 13.46 7.67 -5.73
CA THR A 132 13.17 8.47 -4.55
C THR A 132 13.20 7.59 -3.29
N MET A 133 12.44 6.49 -3.29
CA MET A 133 12.32 5.60 -2.13
C MET A 133 13.64 4.90 -1.81
N ARG A 134 14.42 4.50 -2.82
CA ARG A 134 15.70 3.81 -2.63
C ARG A 134 16.79 4.68 -2.00
N THR A 135 16.67 6.00 -2.06
CA THR A 135 17.64 6.92 -1.45
C THR A 135 17.41 7.15 0.05
N ILE A 136 16.26 6.71 0.59
CA ILE A 136 15.93 6.89 2.00
C ILE A 136 16.60 5.75 2.81
N PRO A 137 17.38 6.05 3.84
CA PRO A 137 17.93 5.02 4.73
C PRO A 137 16.83 4.13 5.32
N ASN A 138 17.16 2.86 5.56
CA ASN A 138 16.26 1.83 6.09
C ASN A 138 15.04 1.45 5.22
N MET A 139 14.83 2.12 4.07
CA MET A 139 13.77 1.75 3.12
C MET A 139 14.20 0.56 2.28
N ARG A 140 13.32 -0.44 2.15
CA ARG A 140 13.48 -1.56 1.21
C ARG A 140 12.45 -1.43 0.10
N VAL A 141 12.92 -1.36 -1.14
CA VAL A 141 12.07 -1.27 -2.34
C VAL A 141 11.97 -2.66 -2.99
N ILE A 142 10.74 -3.13 -3.22
CA ILE A 142 10.44 -4.41 -3.86
C ILE A 142 9.48 -4.13 -5.02
N VAL A 143 9.79 -4.66 -6.21
CA VAL A 143 8.95 -4.56 -7.42
C VAL A 143 8.64 -5.99 -7.88
N PRO A 144 7.43 -6.51 -7.64
CA PRO A 144 7.04 -7.86 -8.02
C PRO A 144 6.69 -8.01 -9.50
#